data_AF-A0A645IPJ6-F1
#
_entry.id   AF-A0A645IPJ6-F1
#
_cell.length_a   1.000
_cell.length_b   1.000
_cell.length_c   1.000
_cell.angle_alpha   90.00
_cell.angle_beta   90.00
_cell.angle_gamma   90.00
#
_symmetry.space_group_name_H-M   'P 1'
#
loop_
_entity.id
_entity.type
_entity.pdbx_description
1 polymer ?
#
loop_
_entity_poly.entity_id
_entity_poly.type
_entity_poly.pdbx_seq_one_letter_code
_entity_poly.pdbx_strand_id
1 'polypeptide(L)'
;MSEKVVKITFTPSPQVCSEFMSIELTGTKISKLEVIGGCQGNLTGLSRLVEGMEVEEVIQRLDGITCGGKPTSCPDQLAKALGKFREKEKKKK
;
A
#
# COMPACT_ATOMS: atom_id res chain seq x y z
N MET A 1 -17.43 17.68 9.53
CA MET A 1 -17.77 16.51 8.69
C MET A 1 -16.67 15.49 8.90
N SER A 2 -16.92 14.41 9.63
CA SER A 2 -15.90 13.41 9.95
C SER A 2 -15.68 12.53 8.72
N GLU A 3 -14.56 12.71 8.02
CA GLU A 3 -14.21 11.83 6.91
C GLU A 3 -14.01 10.40 7.44
N LYS A 4 -14.64 9.41 6.78
CA LYS A 4 -14.47 8.01 7.16
C LYS A 4 -13.02 7.60 6.90
N VAL A 5 -12.31 7.31 7.99
CA VAL A 5 -10.98 6.71 7.94
C VAL A 5 -11.13 5.20 7.90
N VAL A 6 -10.53 4.56 6.89
CA VAL A 6 -10.46 3.11 6.77
C VAL A 6 -9.03 2.65 6.97
N LYS A 7 -8.82 1.70 7.87
CA LYS A 7 -7.50 1.12 8.15
C LYS A 7 -7.39 -0.27 7.55
N ILE A 8 -6.35 -0.50 6.76
CA ILE A 8 -6.01 -1.77 6.12
C ILE A 8 -4.67 -2.21 6.67
N THR A 9 -4.62 -3.38 7.27
CA THR A 9 -3.37 -3.98 7.75
C THR A 9 -3.19 -5.36 7.13
N PHE A 10 -1.96 -5.70 6.77
CA PHE A 10 -1.64 -7.01 6.22
C PHE A 10 -0.16 -7.35 6.37
N THR A 11 0.12 -8.66 6.37
CA THR A 11 1.47 -9.20 6.24
C THR A 11 1.73 -9.45 4.75
N PRO A 12 2.75 -8.82 4.15
CA PRO A 12 3.08 -9.01 2.75
C PRO A 12 3.73 -10.39 2.51
N SER A 13 3.93 -10.75 1.24
CA SER A 13 4.56 -12.02 0.87
C SER A 13 5.94 -12.22 1.55
N PRO A 14 6.29 -13.45 1.99
CA PRO A 14 7.62 -13.74 2.55
C PRO A 14 8.78 -13.54 1.56
N GLN A 15 8.46 -13.31 0.28
CA GLN A 15 9.45 -13.00 -0.76
C GLN A 15 9.97 -11.56 -0.65
N VAL A 16 9.29 -10.65 0.06
CA VAL A 16 9.67 -9.23 0.13
C VAL A 16 10.41 -8.89 1.44
N CYS A 17 10.97 -7.68 1.47
CA CYS A 17 11.73 -7.13 2.60
C CYS A 17 10.88 -6.77 3.82
N SER A 18 9.61 -6.49 3.58
CA SER A 18 8.68 -5.97 4.57
C SER A 18 8.01 -7.10 5.32
N GLU A 19 7.79 -6.88 6.60
CA GLU A 19 7.21 -7.83 7.54
C GLU A 19 5.76 -7.47 7.85
N PHE A 20 5.42 -6.18 7.78
CA PHE A 20 4.07 -5.70 8.05
C PHE A 20 3.80 -4.37 7.36
N MET A 21 2.55 -4.17 6.92
CA MET A 21 2.09 -2.91 6.34
C MET A 21 0.76 -2.48 6.94
N SER A 22 0.64 -1.18 7.20
CA SER A 22 -0.58 -0.51 7.64
C SER A 22 -0.85 0.69 6.75
N ILE A 23 -2.04 0.73 6.17
CA ILE A 23 -2.50 1.80 5.28
C ILE A 23 -3.75 2.40 5.90
N GLU A 24 -3.78 3.72 6.01
CA GLU A 24 -4.97 4.47 6.39
C GLU A 24 -5.43 5.24 5.15
N LEU A 25 -6.72 5.13 4.87
CA LEU A 25 -7.39 5.77 3.75
C LEU A 25 -8.43 6.75 4.29
N THR A 26 -8.49 7.93 3.70
CA THR A 26 -9.53 8.91 3.94
C THR A 26 -10.28 9.12 2.63
N GLY A 27 -11.50 8.56 2.56
CA GLY A 27 -12.25 8.50 1.30
C GLY A 27 -11.55 7.64 0.24
N THR A 28 -11.03 8.27 -0.81
CA THR A 28 -10.30 7.59 -1.92
C THR A 28 -8.79 7.82 -1.88
N LYS A 29 -8.30 8.59 -0.90
CA LYS A 29 -6.90 8.96 -0.77
C LYS A 29 -6.20 8.22 0.35
N ILE A 30 -4.90 7.99 0.19
CA ILE A 30 -4.05 7.48 1.27
C ILE A 30 -3.76 8.63 2.24
N SER A 31 -4.13 8.47 3.50
CA SER A 31 -3.81 9.44 4.56
C SER A 31 -2.53 9.07 5.30
N LYS A 32 -2.21 7.77 5.40
CA LYS A 32 -0.97 7.31 6.03
C LYS A 32 -0.56 5.94 5.52
N LEU A 33 0.73 5.74 5.30
CA LEU A 33 1.33 4.43 5.08
C LEU A 33 2.41 4.19 6.12
N GLU A 34 2.38 3.03 6.75
CA GLU A 34 3.42 2.54 7.64
C GLU A 34 3.87 1.16 7.16
N VAL A 35 5.18 1.00 6.99
CA VAL A 35 5.80 -0.26 6.57
C VAL A 35 6.89 -0.62 7.56
N ILE A 36 6.80 -1.84 8.08
CA ILE A 36 7.76 -2.40 9.03
C ILE A 36 8.56 -3.48 8.31
N GLY A 37 9.88 -3.49 8.54
CA GLY A 37 10.83 -4.42 7.92
C GLY A 37 11.32 -3.96 6.55
N GLY A 38 12.64 -3.93 6.37
CA GLY A 38 13.31 -3.50 5.13
C GLY A 38 14.15 -2.23 5.29
N CYS A 39 14.44 -1.55 4.18
CA CYS A 39 15.28 -0.35 4.18
C CYS A 39 14.51 0.86 4.70
N GLN A 40 14.75 1.23 5.97
CA GLN A 40 14.01 2.28 6.67
C GLN A 40 13.92 3.62 5.90
N GLY A 41 15.01 4.04 5.24
CA GLY A 41 15.02 5.29 4.46
C GLY A 41 14.06 5.25 3.27
N ASN A 42 14.12 4.18 2.47
CA ASN A 42 13.24 3.99 1.32
C ASN A 42 11.78 3.81 1.74
N LEU A 43 11.53 3.10 2.83
CA LEU A 43 10.16 2.90 3.35
C LEU A 43 9.56 4.22 3.85
N THR A 44 10.33 5.01 4.59
CA THR A 44 9.91 6.34 5.05
C THR A 44 9.65 7.27 3.86
N GLY A 45 10.53 7.24 2.85
CA GLY A 45 10.36 7.99 1.61
C GLY A 45 9.08 7.58 0.87
N LEU A 46 8.85 6.28 0.70
CA LEU A 46 7.65 5.75 0.08
C LEU A 46 6.39 6.22 0.83
N SER A 47 6.36 6.09 2.16
CA SER A 47 5.23 6.52 2.98
C SER A 47 4.87 7.98 2.78
N ARG A 48 5.87 8.86 2.71
CA ARG A 48 5.66 10.31 2.46
C ARG A 48 5.25 10.59 1.03
N LEU A 49 5.81 9.85 0.06
CA LEU A 49 5.46 10.04 -1.34
C LEU A 49 4.02 9.68 -1.60
N VAL A 50 3.51 8.59 -1.01
CA VAL A 50 2.12 8.10 -1.20
C VAL A 50 1.06 8.86 -0.42
N GLU A 51 1.45 9.65 0.57
CA GLU A 51 0.53 10.43 1.40
C GLU A 51 -0.23 11.47 0.54
N GLY A 52 -1.55 11.50 0.66
CA GLY A 52 -2.45 12.37 -0.10
C GLY A 52 -2.74 11.93 -1.53
N MET A 53 -2.09 10.87 -2.04
CA MET A 53 -2.37 10.34 -3.38
C MET A 53 -3.67 9.51 -3.42
N GLU A 54 -4.34 9.54 -4.58
CA GLU A 54 -5.46 8.65 -4.88
C GLU A 54 -5.00 7.20 -4.89
N VAL A 55 -5.79 6.31 -4.30
CA VAL A 55 -5.48 4.88 -4.23
C VAL A 55 -5.20 4.29 -5.62
N GLU A 56 -5.94 4.73 -6.64
CA GLU A 56 -5.75 4.22 -8.00
C GLU A 56 -4.43 4.65 -8.63
N GLU A 57 -4.01 5.88 -8.39
CA GLU A 57 -2.71 6.38 -8.86
C GLU A 57 -1.57 5.59 -8.21
N VAL A 58 -1.70 5.29 -6.92
CA VAL A 58 -0.70 4.48 -6.20
C VAL A 58 -0.63 3.06 -6.75
N ILE A 59 -1.78 2.42 -7.04
CA ILE A 59 -1.80 1.10 -7.67
C ILE A 59 -1.09 1.16 -9.03
N GLN A 60 -1.46 2.11 -9.89
CA GLN A 60 -0.88 2.21 -11.23
C GLN A 60 0.63 2.47 -11.22
N ARG A 61 1.13 3.27 -10.27
CA ARG A 61 2.57 3.56 -10.15
C ARG A 61 3.39 2.42 -9.61
N LEU A 62 2.81 1.60 -8.73
CA LEU A 62 3.57 0.63 -7.92
C LEU A 62 3.34 -0.83 -8.34
N ASP A 63 2.26 -1.12 -9.05
CA ASP A 63 1.94 -2.48 -9.53
C ASP A 63 3.04 -2.98 -10.48
N GLY A 64 3.44 -4.24 -10.27
CA GLY A 64 4.44 -4.90 -11.10
C GLY A 64 5.89 -4.49 -10.83
N ILE A 65 6.17 -3.58 -9.91
CA ILE A 65 7.56 -3.27 -9.52
C ILE A 65 8.19 -4.53 -8.91
N THR A 66 9.30 -5.00 -9.49
CA THR A 66 10.07 -6.14 -8.99
C THR A 66 11.29 -5.69 -8.19
N CYS A 67 11.88 -6.60 -7.40
CA CYS A 67 13.08 -6.31 -6.60
C CYS A 67 14.17 -7.35 -6.90
N GLY A 68 15.12 -6.98 -7.77
CA GLY A 68 16.13 -7.90 -8.28
C GLY A 68 15.47 -9.08 -9.01
N GLY A 69 15.89 -10.32 -8.71
CA GLY A 69 15.32 -11.54 -9.30
C GLY A 69 13.97 -11.98 -8.70
N LYS A 70 13.36 -11.19 -7.82
CA LYS A 70 12.09 -11.55 -7.16
C LYS A 70 10.89 -11.15 -8.02
N PRO A 71 9.82 -11.96 -8.09
CA PRO A 71 8.64 -11.68 -8.91
C PRO A 71 7.74 -10.56 -8.34
N THR A 72 8.14 -9.93 -7.23
CA THR A 72 7.37 -8.92 -6.50
C THR A 72 8.31 -8.07 -5.66
N SER A 73 7.80 -6.95 -5.14
CA SER A 73 8.54 -6.02 -4.28
C SER A 73 7.64 -5.45 -3.19
N CYS A 74 8.27 -4.77 -2.23
CA CYS A 74 7.59 -4.08 -1.14
C CYS A 74 6.51 -3.07 -1.67
N PRO A 75 6.79 -2.20 -2.67
CA PRO A 75 5.75 -1.36 -3.29
C PRO A 75 4.69 -2.13 -4.12
N ASP A 76 5.06 -3.22 -4.81
CA ASP A 76 4.10 -4.03 -5.56
C ASP A 76 3.10 -4.77 -4.64
N GLN A 77 3.55 -5.23 -3.46
CA GLN A 77 2.66 -5.78 -2.44
C GLN A 77 1.65 -4.75 -1.91
N LEU A 78 2.06 -3.49 -1.79
CA LEU A 78 1.18 -2.38 -1.44
C LEU A 78 0.09 -2.18 -2.51
N ALA A 79 0.46 -2.13 -3.80
CA ALA A 79 -0.49 -2.01 -4.91
C ALA A 79 -1.52 -3.16 -4.90
N LYS A 80 -1.05 -4.40 -4.74
CA LYS A 80 -1.90 -5.59 -4.68
C LYS A 80 -2.88 -5.55 -3.49
N ALA A 81 -2.45 -5.08 -2.32
CA ALA A 81 -3.32 -4.95 -1.16
C ALA A 81 -4.42 -3.91 -1.37
N LEU A 82 -4.07 -2.75 -1.92
CA LEU A 82 -5.01 -1.70 -2.29
C LEU A 82 -6.02 -2.17 -3.35
N GLY A 83 -5.56 -2.88 -4.37
CA GLY A 83 -6.42 -3.49 -5.40
C GLY A 83 -7.45 -4.45 -4.80
N LYS A 84 -7.01 -5.38 -3.93
CA LYS A 84 -7.91 -6.30 -3.21
C LYS A 84 -8.95 -5.58 -2.36
N PHE A 85 -8.56 -4.49 -1.70
CA PHE A 85 -9.49 -3.69 -0.92
C PHE A 85 -10.55 -3.03 -1.83
N ARG A 86 -10.13 -2.41 -2.94
CA ARG A 86 -11.07 -1.81 -3.92
C ARG A 86 -12.06 -2.83 -4.48
N GLU A 87 -11.61 -4.03 -4.82
CA GLU A 87 -12.50 -5.10 -5.31
C GLU A 87 -13.55 -5.50 -4.26
N LYS A 88 -13.14 -5.59 -2.99
CA LYS A 88 -14.06 -5.89 -1.89
C LYS A 88 -15.09 -4.77 -1.68
N GLU A 89 -14.67 -3.51 -1.78
CA GLU A 89 -15.60 -2.36 -1.69
C GLU A 89 -16.59 -2.34 -2.86
N LYS A 90 -16.15 -2.68 -4.09
CA LYS A 90 -17.04 -2.78 -5.26
C LYS A 90 -18.07 -3.90 -5.12
N LYS A 91 -17.71 -5.05 -4.52
CA LYS A 91 -18.62 -6.19 -4.31
C LYS A 91 -19.67 -5.96 -3.22
N LYS A 92 -19.50 -4.95 -2.37
CA LYS A 92 -20.43 -4.59 -1.29
C LYS A 92 -21.48 -3.53 -1.71
N LYS A 93 -21.33 -2.96 -2.90
CA LYS A 93 -22.23 -1.96 -3.48
C LYS A 93 -23.20 -2.62 -4.44
#